data_AF-A0A933V8W1-F1
#
_entry.id   AF-A0A933V8W1-F1
#
_cell.length_a   1.000
_cell.length_b   1.000
_cell.length_c   1.000
_cell.angle_alpha   90.00
_cell.angle_beta   90.00
_cell.angle_gamma   90.00
#
_symmetry.space_group_name_H-M   'P 1'
#
loop_
_entity.id
_entity.type
_entity.pdbx_description
1 polymer ?
#
loop_
_entity_poly.entity_id
_entity_poly.type
_entity_poly.pdbx_seq_one_letter_code
_entity_poly.pdbx_strand_id
1 'polypeptide(L)' 'MLVFLGLVLLAAVGWVWLTLSWSYSEGERAGYVQKFSRKGWLCKTWEGEIAMVTMPGAIPDKFEFSVR' A
#
# COMPACT_ATOMS: atom_id res chain seq x y z
N MET A 1 25.72 -17.42 -21.84
CA MET A 1 25.50 -17.21 -20.38
C MET A 1 25.07 -15.78 -20.06
N LEU A 2 25.82 -14.74 -20.45
CA LEU A 2 25.48 -13.34 -20.17
C LEU A 2 24.13 -12.87 -20.77
N VAL A 3 23.82 -13.26 -22.00
CA VAL A 3 22.55 -12.91 -22.67
C VAL A 3 21.34 -13.48 -21.93
N PHE A 4 21.44 -14.73 -21.46
CA PHE A 4 20.39 -15.37 -20.67
C PHE A 4 20.21 -14.66 -19.32
N LEU A 5 21.31 -14.31 -18.65
CA LEU A 5 21.27 -13.55 -17.39
C LEU A 5 20.60 -12.18 -17.59
N GLY A 6 20.90 -11.49 -18.69
CA GLY A 6 20.29 -10.20 -19.03
C GLY A 6 18.78 -10.31 -19.28
N LEU A 7 18.33 -11.37 -19.95
CA LEU A 7 16.92 -11.65 -20.19
C LEU A 7 16.14 -11.90 -18.89
N VAL A 8 16.74 -12.66 -17.96
CA VAL A 8 16.14 -12.92 -16.64
C VAL A 8 16.03 -11.62 -15.82
N LEU A 9 17.06 -10.77 -15.85
CA LEU A 9 17.02 -9.47 -15.18
C LEU A 9 15.94 -8.55 -15.75
N LEU A 10 15.82 -8.47 -17.08
CA LEU A 10 14.77 -7.69 -17.74
C LEU A 10 13.37 -8.19 -17.37
N ALA A 11 13.17 -9.51 -17.38
CA ALA A 11 11.91 -10.12 -16.97
C ALA A 11 11.58 -9.80 -15.50
N ALA A 12 12.57 -9.86 -14.60
CA ALA A 12 12.39 -9.53 -13.20
C ALA A 12 12.00 -8.05 -12.99
N VAL A 13 12.68 -7.12 -13.68
CA VAL A 13 12.35 -5.68 -13.61
C VAL A 13 10.95 -5.42 -14.17
N GLY A 14 10.62 -6.03 -15.32
CA GLY A 14 9.29 -5.91 -15.92
C GLY A 14 8.19 -6.46 -15.01
N TRP A 15 8.45 -7.59 -14.35
CA TRP A 15 7.51 -8.19 -13.39
C TRP A 15 7.28 -7.31 -12.17
N VAL A 16 8.35 -6.75 -11.58
CA VAL A 16 8.23 -5.84 -10.43
C VAL A 16 7.45 -4.58 -10.83
N TRP A 17 7.72 -4.02 -12.00
CA TRP A 17 6.99 -2.86 -12.50
C TRP A 17 5.49 -3.13 -12.70
N LEU A 18 5.16 -4.26 -13.33
CA LEU A 18 3.78 -4.66 -13.58
C LEU A 18 3.02 -4.87 -12.27
N THR A 19 3.61 -5.59 -11.32
CA THR A 19 2.98 -5.92 -10.04
C THR A 19 2.80 -4.72 -9.11
N LEU A 20 3.68 -3.70 -9.19
CA LEU A 20 3.47 -2.45 -8.46
C LEU A 20 2.42 -1.54 -9.10
N SER A 21 2.18 -1.66 -10.41
CA SER A 21 1.25 -0.81 -11.16
C SER A 21 -0.17 -1.36 -11.23
N TRP A 22 -0.34 -2.68 -11.05
CA TRP A 22 -1.63 -3.35 -11.20
C TRP A 22 -2.39 -3.44 -9.87
N SER A 23 -3.64 -2.98 -9.85
CA SER A 23 -4.53 -3.17 -8.70
C SER A 23 -5.19 -4.55 -8.75
N TYR A 24 -4.95 -5.38 -7.74
CA TYR A 24 -5.55 -6.71 -7.67
C TYR A 24 -7.04 -6.67 -7.30
N SER A 25 -7.45 -5.73 -6.44
CA SER A 25 -8.83 -5.62 -5.94
C SER A 25 -9.17 -4.17 -5.61
N GLU A 26 -10.40 -3.77 -5.92
CA GLU A 26 -10.95 -2.46 -5.60
C GLU A 26 -12.09 -2.61 -4.57
N GLY A 27 -12.22 -1.63 -3.68
CA GLY A 27 -13.27 -1.60 -2.66
C GLY A 27 -13.33 -0.25 -1.95
N GLU A 28 -14.46 0.03 -1.30
CA GLU A 28 -14.71 1.29 -0.60
C GLU A 28 -14.96 1.06 0.89
N ARG A 29 -14.43 1.95 1.74
CA ARG A 29 -14.63 1.97 3.19
C ARG A 29 -14.78 3.41 3.64
N ALA A 30 -15.84 3.71 4.40
CA ALA A 30 -16.12 5.04 4.94
C ALA A 30 -15.79 5.08 6.44
N GLY A 31 -15.11 6.14 6.87
CA GLY A 31 -14.76 6.39 8.26
C GLY A 31 -14.00 7.70 8.41
N TYR A 32 -13.57 8.02 9.64
CA TYR A 32 -12.84 9.26 9.92
C TYR A 32 -11.34 9.00 9.99
N VAL A 33 -10.55 9.78 9.25
CA VAL A 33 -9.07 9.71 9.31
C VAL A 33 -8.60 10.26 10.65
N GLN A 34 -7.98 9.42 11.47
CA GLN A 34 -7.44 9.82 12.77
C GLN A 34 -5.98 10.25 12.68
N LYS A 35 -5.23 9.67 11.76
CA LYS A 35 -3.79 9.88 11.62
C LYS A 35 -3.37 9.71 10.18
N PHE A 36 -2.46 10.57 9.75
CA PHE A 36 -1.87 10.52 8.42
C PHE A 36 -0.44 11.05 8.49
N SER A 37 0.54 10.23 8.11
CA SER A 37 1.96 10.57 8.29
C SER A 37 2.81 9.99 7.17
N ARG A 38 3.72 10.79 6.63
CA ARG A 38 4.66 10.36 5.59
C ARG A 38 5.85 9.65 6.23
N LYS A 39 5.94 8.34 6.04
CA LYS A 39 6.95 7.46 6.66
C LYS A 39 7.63 6.60 5.60
N GLY A 40 8.80 6.06 5.92
CA GLY A 40 9.59 5.21 5.02
C GLY A 40 11.04 5.67 4.91
N TRP A 41 11.93 4.71 4.64
CA TRP A 41 13.37 4.95 4.60
C TRP A 41 13.89 5.22 3.18
N LEU A 42 13.55 4.33 2.22
CA LEU A 42 13.98 4.46 0.82
C LEU A 42 12.84 4.99 -0.08
N CYS A 43 11.64 4.41 0.04
CA CYS A 43 10.43 4.87 -0.63
C CYS A 43 9.44 5.34 0.46
N LYS A 44 9.22 6.66 0.56
CA LYS A 44 8.25 7.19 1.52
C LYS A 44 6.84 7.02 1.00
N THR A 45 6.00 6.39 1.79
CA THR A 45 4.55 6.26 1.58
C THR A 45 3.82 7.09 2.61
N TRP A 46 2.56 7.37 2.33
CA TRP A 46 1.67 7.96 3.32
C TRP A 46 0.93 6.85 4.04
N GLU A 47 1.20 6.74 5.34
CA GLU A 47 0.52 5.77 6.20
C GLU A 47 -0.55 6.51 7.00
N GLY A 48 -1.77 5.98 6.96
CA GLY A 48 -2.91 6.53 7.66
C GLY A 48 -3.71 5.49 8.42
N GLU A 49 -4.52 5.97 9.34
CA GLU A 49 -5.42 5.15 10.16
C GLU A 49 -6.83 5.78 10.10
N ILE A 50 -7.83 4.97 9.76
CA ILE A 50 -9.26 5.35 9.74
C ILE A 50 -9.96 4.68 10.91
N ALA A 51 -10.75 5.45 11.67
CA ALA A 51 -11.71 4.88 12.61
C ALA A 51 -13.03 4.56 11.89
N MET A 52 -13.39 3.28 11.87
CA MET A 52 -14.63 2.76 11.28
C MET A 52 -15.82 2.94 12.21
N VAL A 53 -15.57 3.00 13.53
CA VAL A 53 -16.60 3.21 14.56
C VAL A 53 -16.23 4.44 15.37
N THR A 54 -17.13 5.43 15.40
CA THR A 54 -16.95 6.69 16.14
C THR A 54 -17.83 6.81 17.39
N MET A 55 -18.56 5.76 17.75
CA MET A 55 -19.45 5.78 18.91
C MET A 55 -18.64 5.78 20.22
N PRO A 56 -18.88 6.73 21.14
CA PRO A 56 -18.23 6.73 22.44
C PRO A 56 -18.66 5.50 23.26
N GLY A 57 -17.68 4.75 23.77
CA GLY A 57 -17.90 3.51 24.54
C GLY A 57 -17.88 2.21 23.72
N ALA A 58 -17.83 2.28 22.39
CA ALA A 58 -17.55 1.12 21.54
C ALA A 58 -16.03 0.91 21.40
N ILE A 59 -15.61 -0.34 21.20
CA ILE A 59 -14.21 -0.66 20.88
C ILE A 59 -13.93 -0.04 19.51
N PRO A 60 -12.97 0.91 19.38
CA PRO A 60 -12.71 1.58 18.12
C PRO A 60 -12.09 0.58 17.15
N ASP A 61 -12.82 0.30 16.07
CA ASP A 61 -12.32 -0.54 14.99
C ASP A 61 -11.47 0.33 14.05
N LYS A 62 -10.18 -0.02 13.94
CA LYS A 62 -9.16 0.78 13.25
C LYS A 62 -8.78 0.11 11.95
N PHE A 63 -8.79 0.88 10.88
CA PHE A 63 -8.33 0.44 9.58
C PHE A 63 -7.05 1.19 9.20
N GLU A 64 -5.93 0.46 9.12
CA GLU A 64 -4.66 1.00 8.64
C GLU A 64 -4.62 0.95 7.11
N PHE A 65 -4.22 2.06 6.49
CA PHE A 65 -4.09 2.17 5.05
C PHE A 65 -2.77 2.83 4.65
N SER A 66 -2.26 2.44 3.49
CA SER A 66 -1.06 3.01 2.89
C SER A 66 -1.42 3.59 1.52
N VAL A 67 -0.96 4.80 1.24
CA VAL A 67 -1.05 5.45 -0.06
C VAL A 67 0.35 5.62 -0.62
N ARG A 68 0.54 5.11 -1.83
CA ARG A 68 1.77 5.24 -2.63
C ARG A 68 1.73 6.50 -3.49
#